data_AF-A0A7W4KDZ5-F1
#
_entry.id   AF-A0A7W4KDZ5-F1
#
_cell.length_a   1.000
_cell.length_b   1.000
_cell.length_c   1.000
_cell.angle_alpha   90.00
_cell.angle_beta   90.00
_cell.angle_gamma   90.00
#
_symmetry.space_group_name_H-M   'P 1'
#
loop_
_entity.id
_entity.type
_entity.pdbx_description
1 polymer ?
#
loop_
_entity_poly.entity_id
_entity_poly.type
_entity_poly.pdbx_seq_one_letter_code
_entity_poly.pdbx_strand_id
1 'polypeptide(L)' 'MYEKSANILIDAPLATVWDALTSPPMIERYFFGTKLTTDWRIDAPMVFRGEYQGETL' A
#
# COMPACT_ATOMS: atom_id res chain seq x y z
N MET A 1 21.06 10.12 12.13
CA MET A 1 19.72 10.08 11.50
C MET A 1 19.95 9.73 10.04
N TYR A 2 19.45 8.58 9.56
CA TYR A 2 19.62 8.18 8.17
C TYR A 2 18.30 8.38 7.44
N GLU A 3 18.31 9.22 6.42
CA GLU A 3 17.19 9.39 5.50
C GLU A 3 17.53 8.67 4.20
N LYS A 4 16.53 7.99 3.62
CA LYS A 4 16.63 7.37 2.30
C LYS A 4 15.52 7.95 1.45
N SER A 5 15.87 8.44 0.27
CA SER A 5 14.92 8.94 -0.72
C SER A 5 15.13 8.21 -2.05
N ALA A 6 14.04 8.02 -2.78
CA ALA A 6 14.02 7.48 -4.12
C ALA A 6 13.01 8.27 -4.94
N ASN A 7 13.30 8.46 -6.23
CA ASN A 7 12.41 9.17 -7.15
C ASN A 7 12.32 8.39 -8.47
N ILE A 8 11.12 8.32 -9.04
CA ILE A 8 10.84 7.65 -10.31
C ILE A 8 9.76 8.42 -11.05
N LEU A 9 9.90 8.55 -12.36
CA LEU A 9 8.90 9.17 -13.21
C LEU A 9 7.86 8.13 -13.63
N ILE A 10 6.59 8.41 -13.36
CA ILE A 10 5.45 7.57 -13.72
C ILE A 10 4.57 8.37 -14.67
N ASP A 11 4.42 7.89 -15.91
CA ASP A 11 3.54 8.49 -16.91
C ASP A 11 2.08 8.08 -16.65
N ALA A 12 1.45 8.70 -15.65
CA ALA A 12 0.06 8.49 -15.29
C ALA A 12 -0.56 9.75 -14.67
N PRO A 13 -1.89 9.93 -14.76
CA PRO A 13 -2.57 11.00 -14.05
C PRO A 13 -2.36 10.91 -12.53
N LEU A 14 -2.24 12.06 -11.87
CA LEU A 14 -2.05 12.14 -10.42
C LEU A 14 -3.13 11.39 -9.64
N ALA A 15 -4.38 11.47 -10.08
CA ALA A 15 -5.50 10.78 -9.46
C ALA A 15 -5.35 9.25 -9.51
N THR A 16 -4.80 8.70 -10.59
CA THR A 16 -4.55 7.26 -10.73
C THR A 16 -3.41 6.82 -9.81
N VAL A 17 -2.35 7.64 -9.68
CA VAL A 17 -1.25 7.36 -8.76
C VAL A 17 -1.76 7.39 -7.32
N TRP A 18 -2.59 8.37 -6.96
CA TRP A 18 -3.19 8.46 -5.64
C TRP A 18 -4.09 7.26 -5.33
N ASP A 19 -4.99 6.91 -6.26
CA ASP A 19 -5.86 5.74 -6.10
C ASP A 19 -5.05 4.45 -5.92
N ALA A 20 -3.98 4.26 -6.71
CA ALA A 20 -3.10 3.12 -6.53
C ALA A 20 -2.50 3.03 -5.12
N LEU A 21 -2.14 4.17 -4.52
CA LEU A 21 -1.56 4.23 -3.18
C LEU A 21 -2.58 4.09 -2.04
N THR A 22 -3.84 4.45 -2.25
CA THR A 22 -4.86 4.50 -1.18
C THR A 22 -6.01 3.51 -1.33
N SER A 23 -6.10 2.79 -2.44
CA SER A 23 -7.19 1.85 -2.69
C SER A 23 -6.78 0.43 -2.27
N PRO A 24 -7.43 -0.18 -1.25
CA PRO A 24 -7.11 -1.54 -0.82
C PRO A 24 -7.14 -2.59 -1.96
N PRO A 25 -8.11 -2.57 -2.89
CA PRO A 25 -8.10 -3.44 -4.06
C PRO A 25 -6.89 -3.25 -4.98
N MET A 26 -6.39 -2.02 -5.13
CA MET A 26 -5.18 -1.75 -5.93
C MET A 26 -3.93 -2.26 -5.22
N ILE A 27 -3.83 -1.99 -3.92
CA ILE A 27 -2.73 -2.43 -3.06
C ILE A 27 -2.61 -3.94 -3.07
N GLU A 28 -3.72 -4.68 -2.94
CA GLU A 28 -3.73 -6.14 -2.99
C GLU A 28 -3.09 -6.70 -4.28
N ARG A 29 -3.26 -6.01 -5.41
CA ARG A 29 -2.72 -6.45 -6.71
C ARG A 29 -1.20 -6.36 -6.81
N TYR A 30 -0.60 -5.29 -6.30
CA TYR A 30 0.86 -5.11 -6.37
C TYR A 30 1.60 -5.52 -5.10
N PHE A 31 0.86 -5.76 -4.01
CA PHE A 31 1.38 -6.23 -2.73
C PHE A 31 1.09 -7.73 -2.51
N PHE A 32 1.11 -8.51 -3.60
CA PHE A 32 1.07 -9.98 -3.59
C PHE A 32 -0.13 -10.61 -2.86
N GLY A 33 -1.34 -10.04 -3.01
CA GLY A 33 -2.54 -10.55 -2.34
C GLY A 33 -2.68 -10.11 -0.88
N THR A 34 -1.82 -9.21 -0.40
CA THR A 34 -1.92 -8.65 0.95
C THR A 34 -3.17 -7.79 1.09
N LYS A 35 -3.96 -8.06 2.12
CA LYS A 35 -5.18 -7.31 2.42
C LYS A 35 -4.87 -6.14 3.34
N LEU A 36 -5.08 -4.93 2.83
CA LEU A 36 -5.04 -3.72 3.62
C LEU A 36 -6.39 -3.45 4.29
N THR A 37 -6.38 -3.23 5.60
CA THR A 37 -7.52 -2.71 6.37
C THR A 37 -7.14 -1.36 6.96
N THR A 38 -7.83 -0.30 6.56
CA THR A 38 -7.68 1.05 7.09
C THR A 38 -8.93 1.86 6.80
N ASP A 39 -9.20 2.87 7.63
CA ASP A 39 -10.25 3.86 7.45
C ASP A 39 -9.71 5.22 6.95
N TRP A 40 -8.40 5.31 6.69
CA TRP A 40 -7.69 6.53 6.28
C TRP A 40 -7.90 7.71 7.24
N ARG A 41 -8.10 7.44 8.53
CA ARG A 41 -8.21 8.47 9.57
C ARG A 41 -6.90 8.65 10.31
N ILE A 42 -6.65 9.88 10.73
CA ILE A 42 -5.52 10.21 11.60
C ILE A 42 -5.65 9.40 12.89
N ASP A 43 -4.53 8.84 13.35
CA ASP A 43 -4.40 7.98 14.54
C ASP A 43 -5.16 6.64 14.50
N ALA A 44 -5.80 6.30 13.39
CA ALA A 44 -6.46 5.02 13.23
C ALA A 44 -5.48 3.93 12.76
N PRO A 45 -5.75 2.64 13.11
CA PRO A 45 -4.87 1.56 12.73
C PRO A 45 -4.91 1.30 11.22
N MET A 46 -3.73 1.09 10.65
CA MET A 46 -3.52 0.60 9.30
C MET A 46 -2.87 -0.78 9.37
N VAL A 47 -3.57 -1.82 8.90
CA VAL A 47 -3.12 -3.21 9.05
C VAL A 47 -3.02 -3.88 7.67
N PHE A 48 -1.83 -4.38 7.36
CA PHE A 48 -1.57 -5.23 6.20
C PHE A 48 -1.53 -6.69 6.65
N ARG A 49 -2.38 -7.55 6.07
CA ARG A 49 -2.40 -8.99 6.34
C ARG A 49 -2.03 -9.75 5.09
N GLY A 50 -1.03 -10.61 5.19
CA GLY A 50 -0.53 -11.39 4.07
C GLY A 50 -0.26 -12.84 4.47
N GLU A 51 0.02 -13.69 3.50
CA GLU A 51 0.51 -15.04 3.76
C GLU A 51 1.98 -15.12 3.39
N TYR A 52 2.79 -15.70 4.28
CA TYR A 52 4.20 -15.93 4.05
C TYR A 52 4.52 -17.39 4.37
N GLN A 53 5.01 -18.13 3.38
CA GLN A 53 5.38 -19.55 3.51
C GLN A 53 4.28 -20.46 4.11
N GLY A 54 3.00 -20.13 3.90
CA GLY A 54 1.86 -20.89 4.42
C GLY A 54 1.39 -20.44 5.81
N GLU A 55 2.01 -19.43 6.41
CA GLU A 55 1.55 -18.80 7.65
C GLU A 55 0.87 -17.46 7.34
N THR A 56 -0.31 -17.23 7.92
CA THR A 56 -1.01 -15.94 7.84
C THR A 56 -0.42 -14.98 8.89
N LEU A 57 0.02 -13.81 8.44
CA LEU A 57 0.56 -12.71 9.26
C LEU A 57 -0.46 -11.56 9.40
#